data_AF-A0A9D4TSA0-F1
#
_entry.id   AF-A0A9D4TSA0-F1
#
_cell.length_a   1.000
_cell.length_b   1.000
_cell.length_c   1.000
_cell.angle_alpha   90.00
_cell.angle_beta   90.00
_cell.angle_gamma   90.00
#
_symmetry.space_group_name_H-M   'P 1'
#
loop_
_entity.id
_entity.type
_entity.pdbx_description
1 polymer ?
#
loop_
_entity_poly.entity_id
_entity_poly.type
_entity_poly.pdbx_seq_one_letter_code
_entity_poly.pdbx_strand_id
1 'polypeptide(L)'
;MTRQHFAAKASPRCINARQQGRQQQLRVVSRAAVQTRNGRHTATGPTAAVTFKTRKQLPYGQVLKLVGSMPAMGEWDCDSAPVMTWVEGDYWLLTLDLPAGEHEFKVVAASSGSGTCSTDWEAGPNRAVLVPETEAATRGAFTVVWEWGNPKTLAEEEHDMAELKQLMEQLEKGWHEDAGKTDSGKQHTQRLQQLSGLLEAERVARRAAEAERDELRRQADSAAAEASVLVRNSGSLRVEFEQLARELGTTQEQRAQLQAERDSLAHELSASYEQRTALQRERDALAEQLWRAGEQRAQVAPERDALDSRLRTAEQQVKNLQAECDRLGKELWHASEAKAALQTERDSLHQKMYSSTEPTGQLRQERDALASQLRTAREQLEGTQAELRRMQQELDGAMEKTKLLRSMGLLLCSMD
;
A
#
# COMPACT_ATOMS: atom_id res chain seq x y z
N MET A 1 -30.90 55.29 -57.55
CA MET A 1 -31.86 54.17 -57.66
C MET A 1 -31.89 53.49 -56.29
N THR A 2 -32.96 53.29 -55.52
CA THR A 2 -34.40 53.57 -55.57
C THR A 2 -34.91 53.13 -54.17
N ARG A 3 -35.76 53.92 -53.49
CA ARG A 3 -36.90 53.58 -52.55
C ARG A 3 -36.74 52.44 -51.50
N GLN A 4 -37.41 52.37 -50.34
CA GLN A 4 -38.46 53.12 -49.62
C GLN A 4 -38.60 52.49 -48.21
N HIS A 5 -39.12 53.29 -47.27
CA HIS A 5 -39.91 53.00 -46.06
C HIS A 5 -40.12 51.57 -45.52
N PHE A 6 -40.06 51.39 -44.19
CA PHE A 6 -41.24 51.41 -43.30
C PHE A 6 -40.85 51.43 -41.82
N ALA A 7 -41.57 52.22 -41.02
CA ALA A 7 -41.51 52.24 -39.56
C ALA A 7 -42.64 51.36 -38.98
N ALA A 8 -42.39 50.67 -37.87
CA ALA A 8 -43.44 50.19 -36.97
C ALA A 8 -42.91 50.03 -35.52
N LYS A 9 -43.52 50.77 -34.59
CA LYS A 9 -43.48 50.58 -33.13
C LYS A 9 -44.50 49.50 -32.73
N ALA A 10 -44.17 48.62 -31.79
CA ALA A 10 -45.15 47.94 -30.91
C ALA A 10 -44.50 47.41 -29.61
N SER A 11 -45.28 47.45 -28.53
CA SER A 11 -44.97 47.31 -27.10
C SER A 11 -44.44 45.95 -26.60
N PRO A 12 -43.85 45.92 -25.38
CA PRO A 12 -43.48 44.70 -24.67
C PRO A 12 -44.66 44.13 -23.88
N ARG A 13 -44.98 42.85 -24.09
CA ARG A 13 -45.91 42.09 -23.24
C ARG A 13 -45.45 40.62 -23.16
N CYS A 14 -45.54 40.10 -21.94
CA CYS A 14 -45.58 38.69 -21.54
C CYS A 14 -44.23 37.99 -21.23
N ILE A 15 -43.81 38.12 -19.97
CA ILE A 15 -42.94 37.13 -19.29
C ILE A 15 -43.82 36.35 -18.29
N ASN A 16 -43.91 35.05 -18.55
CA ASN A 16 -44.07 33.92 -17.64
C ASN A 16 -45.16 33.98 -16.54
N ALA A 17 -46.30 33.39 -16.91
CA ALA A 17 -47.01 32.34 -16.19
C ALA A 17 -46.54 32.08 -14.73
N ARG A 18 -47.20 32.76 -13.79
CA ARG A 18 -47.31 32.33 -12.39
C ARG A 18 -48.07 31.00 -12.34
N GLN A 19 -47.40 29.93 -11.88
CA GLN A 19 -48.06 28.73 -11.38
C GLN A 19 -48.94 29.12 -10.18
N GLN A 20 -50.24 29.26 -10.43
CA GLN A 20 -51.27 29.24 -9.41
C GLN A 20 -51.41 27.80 -8.92
N GLY A 21 -50.75 27.44 -7.81
CA GLY A 21 -51.08 26.25 -7.06
C GLY A 21 -52.48 26.42 -6.47
N ARG A 22 -53.49 25.84 -7.14
CA ARG A 22 -54.84 25.67 -6.59
C ARG A 22 -54.72 24.82 -5.33
N GLN A 23 -54.79 25.42 -4.14
CA GLN A 23 -55.10 24.68 -2.92
C GLN A 23 -56.57 24.26 -3.01
N GLN A 24 -56.82 23.07 -3.55
CA GLN A 24 -58.13 22.45 -3.46
C GLN A 24 -58.27 21.93 -2.03
N GLN A 25 -59.15 22.55 -1.24
CA GLN A 25 -59.62 21.99 0.02
C GLN A 25 -60.68 20.95 -0.33
N LEU A 26 -60.36 19.66 -0.18
CA LEU A 26 -61.31 18.57 -0.39
C LEU A 26 -62.09 18.31 0.91
N ARG A 27 -63.41 18.20 0.79
CA ARG A 27 -64.35 18.09 1.92
C ARG A 27 -64.40 16.64 2.41
N VAL A 28 -64.17 16.41 3.70
CA VAL A 28 -64.36 15.11 4.36
C VAL A 28 -65.85 14.80 4.45
N VAL A 29 -66.25 13.59 4.08
CA VAL A 29 -67.63 13.11 4.24
C VAL A 29 -67.68 12.14 5.41
N SER A 30 -68.63 12.34 6.33
CA SER A 30 -68.93 11.42 7.43
C SER A 30 -69.86 10.32 6.92
N ARG A 31 -69.55 9.04 7.15
CA ARG A 31 -70.40 7.92 6.69
C ARG A 31 -70.68 6.91 7.80
N ALA A 32 -71.95 6.54 7.98
CA ALA A 32 -72.35 5.46 8.88
C ALA A 32 -71.94 4.10 8.31
N ALA A 33 -71.37 3.23 9.17
CA ALA A 33 -70.76 1.97 8.78
C ALA A 33 -71.72 1.02 8.05
N VAL A 34 -71.36 0.66 6.81
CA VAL A 34 -71.87 -0.53 6.12
C VAL A 34 -70.75 -1.56 6.14
N GLN A 35 -71.00 -2.72 6.77
CA GLN A 35 -70.02 -3.80 6.86
C GLN A 35 -69.65 -4.33 5.46
N THR A 36 -68.40 -4.14 5.04
CA THR A 36 -67.81 -4.87 3.90
C THR A 36 -66.38 -5.31 4.17
N ARG A 37 -66.24 -6.64 4.26
CA ARG A 37 -65.12 -7.54 3.92
C ARG A 37 -63.69 -6.99 4.00
N ASN A 38 -62.92 -7.58 4.93
CA ASN A 38 -61.45 -7.58 4.98
C ASN A 38 -60.82 -7.97 3.63
N GLY A 39 -60.50 -6.97 2.81
CA GLY A 39 -59.56 -7.07 1.70
C GLY A 39 -58.26 -6.40 2.12
N ARG A 40 -57.17 -7.16 2.17
CA ARG A 40 -55.82 -6.66 2.45
C ARG A 40 -55.43 -5.64 1.37
N HIS A 41 -55.38 -4.35 1.70
CA HIS A 41 -54.97 -3.31 0.76
C HIS A 41 -53.46 -3.39 0.52
N THR A 42 -53.05 -4.05 -0.56
CA THR A 42 -51.64 -4.03 -1.01
C THR A 42 -51.35 -2.70 -1.73
N ALA A 43 -50.51 -1.87 -1.13
CA ALA A 43 -50.11 -0.56 -1.62
C ALA A 43 -49.14 -0.66 -2.82
N THR A 44 -49.66 -0.80 -4.03
CA THR A 44 -48.86 -0.80 -5.28
C THR A 44 -49.46 0.10 -6.36
N GLY A 45 -49.52 1.40 -6.10
CA GLY A 45 -49.99 2.42 -7.05
C GLY A 45 -49.34 3.80 -6.79
N PRO A 46 -49.52 4.78 -7.68
CA PRO A 46 -49.01 6.14 -7.47
C PRO A 46 -49.67 6.78 -6.23
N THR A 47 -48.95 7.66 -5.54
CA THR A 47 -49.36 8.28 -4.26
C THR A 47 -49.44 9.81 -4.37
N ALA A 48 -50.32 10.41 -3.57
CA ALA A 48 -50.43 11.86 -3.37
C ALA A 48 -50.15 12.23 -1.90
N ALA A 49 -49.58 13.42 -1.70
CA ALA A 49 -49.31 13.94 -0.36
C ALA A 49 -50.59 14.55 0.24
N VAL A 50 -51.17 13.89 1.24
CA VAL A 50 -52.41 14.31 1.92
C VAL A 50 -52.06 14.90 3.27
N THR A 51 -52.32 16.20 3.45
CA THR A 51 -52.12 16.90 4.73
C THR A 51 -53.43 16.96 5.50
N PHE A 52 -53.50 16.21 6.59
CA PHE A 52 -54.59 16.23 7.55
C PHE A 52 -54.40 17.40 8.52
N LYS A 53 -55.44 18.22 8.68
CA LYS A 53 -55.42 19.38 9.57
C LYS A 53 -56.71 19.44 10.39
N THR A 54 -56.58 19.41 11.71
CA THR A 54 -57.71 19.60 12.63
C THR A 54 -57.33 20.52 13.78
N ARG A 55 -58.34 21.16 14.40
CA ARG A 55 -58.15 22.03 15.56
C ARG A 55 -58.68 21.35 16.81
N LYS A 56 -57.83 21.19 17.83
CA LYS A 56 -58.22 20.64 19.12
C LYS A 56 -57.24 21.09 20.20
N GLN A 57 -57.77 21.74 21.23
CA GLN A 57 -57.02 22.03 22.44
C GLN A 57 -56.87 20.73 23.25
N LEU A 58 -55.62 20.36 23.56
CA LEU A 58 -55.28 19.22 24.40
C LEU A 58 -54.49 19.69 25.63
N PRO A 59 -54.69 19.06 26.81
CA PRO A 59 -53.83 19.24 27.98
C PRO A 59 -52.36 18.92 27.68
N TYR A 60 -51.46 19.50 28.49
CA TYR A 60 -50.03 19.22 28.40
C TYR A 60 -49.74 17.73 28.60
N GLY A 61 -48.92 17.15 27.73
CA GLY A 61 -48.59 15.74 27.74
C GLY A 61 -49.52 14.85 26.92
N GLN A 62 -50.53 15.40 26.21
CA GLN A 62 -51.32 14.65 25.22
C GLN A 62 -50.95 15.05 23.77
N VAL A 63 -51.14 14.12 22.84
CA VAL A 63 -50.91 14.29 21.40
C VAL A 63 -52.08 13.72 20.61
N LEU A 64 -52.34 14.27 19.41
CA LEU A 64 -53.27 13.63 18.46
C LEU A 64 -52.55 12.60 17.61
N LYS A 65 -53.16 11.42 17.45
CA LYS A 65 -52.75 10.39 16.49
C LYS A 65 -53.84 10.17 15.46
N LEU A 66 -53.44 9.92 14.22
CA LEU A 66 -54.35 9.56 13.13
C LEU A 66 -54.27 8.07 12.87
N VAL A 67 -55.38 7.36 13.13
CA VAL A 67 -55.49 5.89 12.99
C VAL A 67 -56.41 5.58 11.81
N GLY A 68 -56.06 4.66 10.93
CA GLY A 68 -56.87 4.39 9.74
C GLY A 68 -56.58 3.06 9.06
N SER A 69 -57.23 2.84 7.93
CA SER A 69 -57.27 1.55 7.21
C SER A 69 -55.97 1.14 6.51
N MET A 70 -54.98 2.03 6.42
CA MET A 70 -53.72 1.82 5.70
C MET A 70 -52.53 1.57 6.63
N PRO A 71 -51.47 0.87 6.17
CA PRO A 71 -50.21 0.72 6.91
C PRO A 71 -49.61 2.03 7.42
N ALA A 72 -49.62 3.07 6.59
CA ALA A 72 -49.14 4.40 6.96
C ALA A 72 -49.98 5.10 8.05
N MET A 73 -51.18 4.58 8.33
CA MET A 73 -52.11 5.05 9.36
C MET A 73 -52.28 4.03 10.50
N GLY A 74 -51.42 3.00 10.57
CA GLY A 74 -51.42 2.01 11.64
C GLY A 74 -52.42 0.86 11.51
N GLU A 75 -53.14 0.69 10.39
CA GLU A 75 -54.12 -0.41 10.18
C GLU A 75 -55.12 -0.60 11.34
N TRP A 76 -55.72 0.49 11.81
CA TRP A 76 -56.61 0.53 12.98
C TRP A 76 -55.98 0.21 14.34
N ASP A 77 -54.65 0.03 14.40
CA ASP A 77 -53.88 -0.05 15.64
C ASP A 77 -53.35 1.33 16.05
N CYS A 78 -53.78 1.79 17.23
CA CYS A 78 -53.39 3.11 17.75
C CYS A 78 -51.91 3.17 18.19
N ASP A 79 -51.31 2.06 18.59
CA ASP A 79 -49.90 2.06 18.99
C ASP A 79 -48.99 2.20 17.77
N SER A 80 -49.43 1.64 16.63
CA SER A 80 -48.79 1.76 15.32
C SER A 80 -49.15 3.04 14.54
N ALA A 81 -50.04 3.88 15.08
CA ALA A 81 -50.53 5.07 14.39
C ALA A 81 -49.55 6.28 14.46
N PRO A 82 -49.40 7.05 13.37
CA PRO A 82 -48.58 8.24 13.34
C PRO A 82 -49.11 9.35 14.25
N VAL A 83 -48.18 10.06 14.90
CA VAL A 83 -48.46 11.24 15.74
C VAL A 83 -48.55 12.48 14.85
N MET A 84 -49.56 13.32 15.09
CA MET A 84 -49.72 14.62 14.43
C MET A 84 -48.83 15.67 15.11
N THR A 85 -48.33 16.62 14.32
CA THR A 85 -47.51 17.74 14.80
C THR A 85 -48.39 18.91 15.20
N TRP A 86 -48.25 19.39 16.44
CA TRP A 86 -48.90 20.62 16.88
C TRP A 86 -48.28 21.84 16.21
N VAL A 87 -49.11 22.81 15.81
CA VAL A 87 -48.70 24.14 15.37
C VAL A 87 -49.55 25.20 16.07
N GLU A 88 -49.10 26.46 15.98
CA GLU A 88 -49.74 27.60 16.62
C GLU A 88 -51.25 27.71 16.29
N GLY A 89 -52.07 28.00 17.30
CA GLY A 89 -53.52 28.09 17.18
C GLY A 89 -54.29 26.79 17.45
N ASP A 90 -53.70 25.84 18.18
CA ASP A 90 -54.27 24.52 18.51
C ASP A 90 -54.54 23.64 17.30
N TYR A 91 -53.77 23.84 16.23
CA TYR A 91 -53.86 23.04 15.02
C TYR A 91 -52.90 21.87 15.08
N TRP A 92 -53.36 20.73 14.58
CA TRP A 92 -52.57 19.51 14.46
C TRP A 92 -52.48 19.12 13.00
N LEU A 93 -51.27 18.88 12.52
CA LEU A 93 -50.99 18.57 11.12
C LEU A 93 -50.27 17.22 10.99
N LEU A 94 -50.67 16.45 9.99
CA LEU A 94 -49.96 15.24 9.58
C LEU A 94 -50.03 15.12 8.06
N THR A 95 -48.88 14.96 7.41
CA THR A 95 -48.82 14.72 5.96
C THR A 95 -48.44 13.27 5.71
N LEU A 96 -49.26 12.54 4.96
CA LEU A 96 -49.02 11.15 4.57
C LEU A 96 -49.10 11.01 3.04
N ASP A 97 -48.24 10.16 2.48
CA ASP A 97 -48.34 9.75 1.08
C ASP A 97 -49.35 8.60 0.96
N LEU A 98 -50.51 8.89 0.37
CA LEU A 98 -51.60 7.92 0.25
C LEU A 98 -51.81 7.52 -1.22
N PRO A 99 -52.03 6.22 -1.52
CA PRO A 99 -52.35 5.79 -2.87
C PRO A 99 -53.75 6.28 -3.27
N ALA A 100 -54.02 6.31 -4.58
CA ALA A 100 -55.37 6.59 -5.07
C ALA A 100 -56.41 5.62 -4.47
N GLY A 101 -57.59 6.15 -4.14
CA GLY A 101 -58.67 5.38 -3.53
C GLY A 101 -59.25 6.04 -2.28
N GLU A 102 -60.26 5.38 -1.70
CA GLU A 102 -60.91 5.80 -0.47
C GLU A 102 -60.17 5.20 0.74
N HIS A 103 -59.84 6.03 1.71
CA HIS A 103 -59.15 5.64 2.95
C HIS A 103 -59.96 6.09 4.15
N GLU A 104 -60.23 5.16 5.05
CA GLU A 104 -60.92 5.46 6.30
C GLU A 104 -59.92 5.81 7.40
N PHE A 105 -60.27 6.80 8.21
CA PHE A 105 -59.47 7.23 9.34
C PHE A 105 -60.33 7.75 10.48
N LYS A 106 -59.71 7.79 11.65
CA LYS A 106 -60.23 8.38 12.87
C LYS A 106 -59.07 8.96 13.67
N VAL A 107 -59.36 9.96 14.48
CA VAL A 107 -58.33 10.63 15.29
C VAL A 107 -58.58 10.36 16.76
N VAL A 108 -57.49 10.17 17.49
CA VAL A 108 -57.49 9.82 18.91
C VAL A 108 -56.49 10.70 19.66
N ALA A 109 -56.88 11.16 20.84
CA ALA A 109 -55.99 11.84 21.77
C ALA A 109 -55.28 10.80 22.66
N ALA A 110 -53.95 10.73 22.55
CA ALA A 110 -53.12 9.77 23.28
C ALA A 110 -52.14 10.48 24.22
N SER A 111 -51.74 9.82 25.31
CA SER A 111 -50.71 10.34 26.22
C SER A 111 -49.32 10.24 25.58
N SER A 112 -48.56 11.32 25.63
CA SER A 112 -47.18 11.39 25.17
C SER A 112 -46.27 10.67 26.17
N GLY A 113 -45.77 9.48 25.82
CA GLY A 113 -44.75 8.76 26.60
C GLY A 113 -45.19 7.45 27.27
N SER A 114 -46.47 7.07 27.27
CA SER A 114 -46.88 5.69 27.55
C SER A 114 -47.04 4.95 26.23
N GLY A 115 -46.39 3.79 26.07
CA GLY A 115 -46.56 2.90 24.90
C GLY A 115 -47.94 2.22 24.84
N THR A 116 -48.98 2.90 25.32
CA THR A 116 -50.36 2.44 25.33
C THR A 116 -51.24 3.66 25.06
N CYS A 117 -51.97 3.61 23.96
CA CYS A 117 -52.95 4.63 23.58
C CYS A 117 -54.13 4.67 24.57
N SER A 118 -54.21 5.69 25.43
CA SER A 118 -55.40 5.93 26.26
C SER A 118 -56.53 6.53 25.42
N THR A 119 -57.77 6.18 25.73
CA THR A 119 -58.89 5.97 24.79
C THR A 119 -59.82 7.18 24.52
N ASP A 120 -59.29 8.38 24.26
CA ASP A 120 -60.13 9.53 23.86
C ASP A 120 -60.27 9.62 22.33
N TRP A 121 -61.16 8.80 21.78
CA TRP A 121 -61.47 8.78 20.34
C TRP A 121 -62.39 9.93 19.93
N GLU A 122 -62.23 10.42 18.70
CA GLU A 122 -63.17 11.38 18.11
C GLU A 122 -64.62 10.82 18.15
N ALA A 123 -65.57 11.64 18.59
CA ALA A 123 -66.98 11.27 18.61
C ALA A 123 -67.58 11.25 17.20
N GLY A 124 -68.44 10.28 16.92
CA GLY A 124 -69.08 10.12 15.61
C GLY A 124 -68.52 8.96 14.78
N PRO A 125 -69.02 8.80 13.53
CA PRO A 125 -68.59 7.75 12.62
C PRO A 125 -67.14 7.95 12.13
N ASN A 126 -66.55 6.90 11.55
CA ASN A 126 -65.26 7.01 10.87
C ASN A 126 -65.34 8.03 9.73
N ARG A 127 -64.24 8.74 9.52
CA ARG A 127 -64.09 9.69 8.41
C ARG A 127 -63.48 8.98 7.23
N ALA A 128 -63.88 9.35 6.01
CA ALA A 128 -63.28 8.83 4.79
C ALA A 128 -62.67 9.99 3.99
N VAL A 129 -61.48 9.75 3.43
CA VAL A 129 -60.84 10.64 2.46
C VAL A 129 -60.70 9.90 1.13
N LEU A 130 -61.16 10.54 0.07
CA LEU A 130 -60.96 10.06 -1.30
C LEU A 130 -59.72 10.73 -1.88
N VAL A 131 -58.71 9.95 -2.23
CA VAL A 131 -57.53 10.39 -2.98
C VAL A 131 -57.82 10.23 -4.47
N PRO A 132 -58.01 11.32 -5.24
CA PRO A 132 -58.30 11.21 -6.67
C PRO A 132 -57.12 10.61 -7.42
N GLU A 133 -57.39 9.70 -8.37
CA GLU A 133 -56.36 9.09 -9.23
C GLU A 133 -55.51 10.14 -9.97
N THR A 134 -56.12 11.26 -10.36
CA THR A 134 -55.45 12.37 -11.06
C THR A 134 -54.39 13.06 -10.19
N GLU A 135 -54.65 13.19 -8.89
CA GLU A 135 -53.70 13.80 -7.93
C GLU A 135 -52.58 12.80 -7.61
N ALA A 136 -52.92 11.53 -7.41
CA ALA A 136 -51.93 10.48 -7.18
C ALA A 136 -50.97 10.32 -8.37
N ALA A 137 -51.49 10.30 -9.62
CA ALA A 137 -50.69 10.15 -10.83
C ALA A 137 -49.67 11.29 -11.04
N THR A 138 -49.94 12.49 -10.52
CA THR A 138 -49.08 13.67 -10.65
C THR A 138 -48.23 13.95 -9.41
N ARG A 139 -48.30 13.09 -8.38
CA ARG A 139 -47.75 13.35 -7.04
C ARG A 139 -48.21 14.70 -6.48
N GLY A 140 -49.50 15.00 -6.68
CA GLY A 140 -50.14 16.20 -6.17
C GLY A 140 -50.17 16.23 -4.64
N ALA A 141 -50.44 17.43 -4.09
CA ALA A 141 -50.57 17.63 -2.67
C ALA A 141 -51.85 18.41 -2.35
N PHE A 142 -52.63 17.93 -1.39
CA PHE A 142 -53.86 18.62 -0.95
C PHE A 142 -54.04 18.53 0.55
N THR A 143 -54.82 19.46 1.10
CA THR A 143 -55.09 19.56 2.53
C THR A 143 -56.53 19.25 2.85
N VAL A 144 -56.72 18.41 3.85
CA VAL A 144 -58.00 17.97 4.37
C VAL A 144 -58.18 18.65 5.73
N VAL A 145 -59.15 19.56 5.82
CA VAL A 145 -59.44 20.31 7.05
C VAL A 145 -60.80 19.91 7.59
N TRP A 146 -60.87 19.60 8.89
CA TRP A 146 -62.13 19.38 9.58
C TRP A 146 -62.07 19.85 11.04
N GLU A 147 -63.23 20.12 11.60
CA GLU A 147 -63.37 20.43 13.03
C GLU A 147 -63.54 19.15 13.84
N TRP A 148 -62.84 19.09 14.97
CA TRP A 148 -62.92 17.95 15.90
C TRP A 148 -64.33 17.82 16.47
N GLY A 149 -64.91 16.61 16.37
CA GLY A 149 -66.22 16.29 16.92
C GLY A 149 -67.27 16.04 15.85
N ASN A 150 -68.54 15.98 16.26
CA ASN A 150 -69.65 15.74 15.34
C ASN A 150 -70.02 17.05 14.62
N PRO A 151 -69.83 17.18 13.29
CA PRO A 151 -70.29 18.37 12.58
C PRO A 151 -71.82 18.45 12.66
N LYS A 152 -72.36 19.64 12.95
CA LYS A 152 -73.81 19.91 12.80
C LYS A 152 -74.23 19.51 11.40
N THR A 153 -75.36 18.81 11.29
CA THR A 153 -75.86 18.40 9.98
C THR A 153 -76.41 19.62 9.24
N LEU A 154 -76.33 19.65 7.90
CA LEU A 154 -76.89 20.73 7.07
C LEU A 154 -78.38 21.02 7.38
N ALA A 155 -79.10 20.02 7.92
CA ALA A 155 -80.49 20.16 8.36
C ALA A 155 -80.67 21.05 9.61
N GLU A 156 -79.65 21.17 10.46
CA GLU A 156 -79.71 22.00 11.68
C GLU A 156 -79.46 23.48 11.36
N GLU A 157 -78.65 23.81 10.34
CA GLU A 157 -78.40 25.20 9.92
C GLU A 157 -79.60 25.85 9.21
N GLU A 158 -80.44 25.05 8.53
CA GLU A 158 -81.66 25.56 7.88
C GLU A 158 -82.75 25.96 8.89
N HIS A 159 -82.76 25.37 10.08
CA HIS A 159 -83.73 25.67 11.13
C HIS A 159 -83.46 27.04 11.77
N ASP A 160 -82.21 27.32 12.11
CA ASP A 160 -81.79 28.57 12.77
C ASP A 160 -82.06 29.81 11.88
N MET A 161 -81.95 29.67 10.55
CA MET A 161 -82.25 30.75 9.59
C MET A 161 -83.76 31.03 9.41
N ALA A 162 -84.63 30.07 9.73
CA ALA A 162 -86.07 30.25 9.66
C ALA A 162 -86.59 31.07 10.86
N GLU A 163 -86.03 30.85 12.05
CA GLU A 163 -86.39 31.60 13.26
C GLU A 163 -86.04 33.10 13.14
N LEU A 164 -84.88 33.42 12.55
CA LEU A 164 -84.41 34.81 12.38
C LEU A 164 -85.28 35.63 11.42
N LYS A 165 -85.84 35.00 10.38
CA LYS A 165 -86.77 35.67 9.45
C LYS A 165 -88.10 36.01 10.12
N GLN A 166 -88.61 35.13 10.97
CA GLN A 166 -89.85 35.35 11.70
C GLN A 166 -89.77 36.56 12.65
N LEU A 167 -88.58 36.78 13.22
CA LEU A 167 -88.32 37.85 14.18
C LEU A 167 -88.24 39.23 13.50
N MET A 168 -87.65 39.30 12.29
CA MET A 168 -87.62 40.53 11.49
C MET A 168 -89.01 41.01 11.06
N GLU A 169 -89.91 40.08 10.70
CA GLU A 169 -91.25 40.42 10.23
C GLU A 169 -92.19 40.93 11.34
N GLN A 170 -91.90 40.61 12.61
CA GLN A 170 -92.61 41.17 13.76
C GLN A 170 -92.22 42.62 14.04
N LEU A 171 -90.96 42.99 13.80
CA LEU A 171 -90.44 44.34 14.03
C LEU A 171 -91.02 45.35 13.03
N GLU A 172 -91.20 44.97 11.77
CA GLU A 172 -91.79 45.85 10.74
C GLU A 172 -93.26 46.19 11.02
N LYS A 173 -94.03 45.30 11.66
CA LYS A 173 -95.45 45.54 11.97
C LYS A 173 -95.65 46.54 13.11
N GLY A 174 -94.74 46.59 14.08
CA GLY A 174 -94.84 47.50 15.23
C GLY A 174 -94.62 48.98 14.88
N TRP A 175 -93.97 49.28 13.75
CA TRP A 175 -93.67 50.66 13.35
C TRP A 175 -94.85 51.38 12.69
N HIS A 176 -95.89 50.66 12.25
CA HIS A 176 -97.02 51.24 11.53
C HIS A 176 -98.20 51.66 12.41
N GLU A 177 -98.23 51.27 13.69
CA GLU A 177 -99.39 51.54 14.58
C GLU A 177 -99.28 52.83 15.41
N ASP A 178 -98.11 53.46 15.52
CA ASP A 178 -97.85 54.51 16.53
C ASP A 178 -97.74 55.95 15.97
N ALA A 179 -98.05 56.18 14.70
CA ALA A 179 -97.73 57.43 13.99
C ALA A 179 -98.74 58.60 14.14
N GLY A 180 -99.60 58.66 15.17
CA GLY A 180 -100.71 59.64 15.16
C GLY A 180 -101.31 60.10 16.49
N LYS A 181 -100.55 60.68 17.43
CA LYS A 181 -101.11 61.46 18.58
C LYS A 181 -100.25 62.70 18.93
N THR A 182 -100.92 63.83 19.19
CA THR A 182 -100.40 65.21 19.28
C THR A 182 -100.22 65.78 20.71
N ASP A 183 -99.95 64.93 21.72
CA ASP A 183 -99.30 65.35 22.99
C ASP A 183 -97.76 65.26 22.88
N SER A 184 -97.30 65.06 21.66
CA SER A 184 -95.96 64.63 21.34
C SER A 184 -94.93 65.74 21.46
N GLY A 185 -95.27 67.04 21.48
CA GLY A 185 -94.29 68.14 21.34
C GLY A 185 -93.28 68.31 22.50
N LYS A 186 -93.73 68.29 23.77
CA LYS A 186 -92.82 68.37 24.93
C LYS A 186 -92.07 67.06 25.15
N GLN A 187 -92.77 65.93 25.00
CA GLN A 187 -92.15 64.60 24.98
C GLN A 187 -91.16 64.45 23.81
N HIS A 188 -91.42 65.07 22.66
CA HIS A 188 -90.53 65.13 21.49
C HIS A 188 -89.28 65.90 21.85
N THR A 189 -89.45 67.07 22.48
CA THR A 189 -88.32 67.95 22.81
C THR A 189 -87.41 67.27 23.85
N GLN A 190 -88.01 66.61 24.85
CA GLN A 190 -87.26 65.83 25.85
C GLN A 190 -86.61 64.57 25.25
N ARG A 191 -87.31 63.87 24.35
CA ARG A 191 -86.72 62.77 23.53
C ARG A 191 -85.56 63.27 22.68
N LEU A 192 -85.70 64.43 22.04
CA LEU A 192 -84.64 65.04 21.22
C LEU A 192 -83.42 65.42 22.06
N GLN A 193 -83.62 65.92 23.28
CA GLN A 193 -82.53 66.23 24.22
C GLN A 193 -81.83 64.96 24.72
N GLN A 194 -82.58 63.90 25.04
CA GLN A 194 -82.04 62.58 25.39
C GLN A 194 -81.27 61.96 24.22
N LEU A 195 -81.82 62.01 23.00
CA LEU A 195 -81.17 61.54 21.77
C LEU A 195 -79.90 62.34 21.47
N SER A 196 -79.90 63.66 21.71
CA SER A 196 -78.71 64.50 21.59
C SER A 196 -77.63 64.13 22.61
N GLY A 197 -78.01 63.83 23.86
CA GLY A 197 -77.08 63.38 24.89
C GLY A 197 -76.47 62.01 24.57
N LEU A 198 -77.29 61.07 24.07
CA LEU A 198 -76.84 59.76 23.60
C LEU A 198 -75.92 59.87 22.39
N LEU A 199 -76.24 60.74 21.41
CA LEU A 199 -75.41 60.96 20.24
C LEU A 199 -74.05 61.56 20.60
N GLU A 200 -73.98 62.47 21.58
CA GLU A 200 -72.69 62.99 22.05
C GLU A 200 -71.90 61.97 22.87
N ALA A 201 -72.58 61.16 23.71
CA ALA A 201 -71.94 60.05 24.39
C ALA A 201 -71.36 59.03 23.39
N GLU A 202 -72.09 58.73 22.32
CA GLU A 202 -71.64 57.86 21.23
C GLU A 202 -70.45 58.49 20.48
N ARG A 203 -70.48 59.79 20.18
CA ARG A 203 -69.34 60.49 19.55
C ARG A 203 -68.09 60.48 20.43
N VAL A 204 -68.24 60.66 21.74
CA VAL A 204 -67.13 60.56 22.70
C VAL A 204 -66.59 59.13 22.77
N ALA A 205 -67.47 58.13 22.87
CA ALA A 205 -67.09 56.72 22.87
C ALA A 205 -66.38 56.33 21.56
N ARG A 206 -66.83 56.85 20.42
CA ARG A 206 -66.22 56.61 19.11
C ARG A 206 -64.83 57.24 19.01
N ARG A 207 -64.65 58.48 19.52
CA ARG A 207 -63.33 59.11 19.62
C ARG A 207 -62.40 58.35 20.56
N ALA A 208 -62.91 57.84 21.68
CA ALA A 208 -62.14 57.00 22.61
C ALA A 208 -61.71 55.68 21.95
N ALA A 209 -62.63 54.98 21.27
CA ALA A 209 -62.33 53.77 20.52
C ALA A 209 -61.37 54.02 19.34
N GLU A 210 -61.49 55.15 18.65
CA GLU A 210 -60.53 55.56 17.62
C GLU A 210 -59.14 55.81 18.22
N ALA A 211 -59.04 56.46 19.39
CA ALA A 211 -57.78 56.66 20.08
C ALA A 211 -57.15 55.33 20.57
N GLU A 212 -57.94 54.41 21.13
CA GLU A 212 -57.47 53.07 21.49
C GLU A 212 -56.97 52.28 20.29
N ARG A 213 -57.70 52.33 19.16
CA ARG A 213 -57.29 51.70 17.91
C ARG A 213 -55.98 52.29 17.40
N ASP A 214 -55.81 53.61 17.47
CA ASP A 214 -54.61 54.29 16.99
C ASP A 214 -53.40 53.96 17.89
N GLU A 215 -53.58 53.81 19.21
CA GLU A 215 -52.52 53.33 20.11
C GLU A 215 -52.16 51.86 19.85
N LEU A 216 -53.15 50.97 19.67
CA LEU A 216 -52.89 49.57 19.29
C LEU A 216 -52.16 49.47 17.95
N ARG A 217 -52.50 50.35 16.99
CA ARG A 217 -51.78 50.44 15.72
C ARG A 217 -50.32 50.87 15.92
N ARG A 218 -50.08 51.86 16.78
CA ARG A 218 -48.72 52.31 17.12
C ARG A 218 -47.90 51.20 17.80
N GLN A 219 -48.53 50.41 18.66
CA GLN A 219 -47.91 49.23 19.29
C GLN A 219 -47.61 48.14 18.27
N ALA A 220 -48.53 47.85 17.35
CA ALA A 220 -48.31 46.91 16.25
C ALA A 220 -47.16 47.35 15.34
N ASP A 221 -47.07 48.64 15.01
CA ASP A 221 -45.98 49.20 14.20
C ASP A 221 -44.62 49.08 14.94
N SER A 222 -44.59 49.32 16.26
CA SER A 222 -43.39 49.11 17.10
C SER A 222 -42.96 47.64 17.11
N ALA A 223 -43.89 46.72 17.34
CA ALA A 223 -43.63 45.28 17.34
C ALA A 223 -43.17 44.79 15.96
N ALA A 224 -43.73 45.32 14.87
CA ALA A 224 -43.29 45.01 13.51
C ALA A 224 -41.87 45.52 13.23
N ALA A 225 -41.49 46.68 13.77
CA ALA A 225 -40.11 47.19 13.69
C ALA A 225 -39.13 46.30 14.45
N GLU A 226 -39.48 45.85 15.66
CA GLU A 226 -38.68 44.91 16.45
C GLU A 226 -38.53 43.56 15.75
N ALA A 227 -39.62 43.00 15.22
CA ALA A 227 -39.61 41.77 14.43
C ALA A 227 -38.69 41.91 13.19
N SER A 228 -38.72 43.07 12.52
CA SER A 228 -37.85 43.35 11.37
C SER A 228 -36.36 43.43 11.74
N VAL A 229 -36.02 43.87 12.95
CA VAL A 229 -34.65 43.82 13.48
C VAL A 229 -34.24 42.38 13.77
N LEU A 230 -35.10 41.61 14.45
CA LEU A 230 -34.83 40.20 14.76
C LEU A 230 -34.65 39.35 13.50
N VAL A 231 -35.47 39.57 12.47
CA VAL A 231 -35.32 38.88 11.17
C VAL A 231 -33.97 39.22 10.54
N ARG A 232 -33.53 40.49 10.55
CA ARG A 232 -32.20 40.87 10.06
C ARG A 232 -31.07 40.21 10.85
N ASN A 233 -31.16 40.20 12.17
CA ASN A 233 -30.15 39.57 13.04
C ASN A 233 -30.07 38.06 12.79
N SER A 234 -31.22 37.38 12.67
CA SER A 234 -31.27 35.95 12.34
C SER A 234 -30.69 35.65 10.96
N GLY A 235 -30.89 36.55 9.99
CA GLY A 235 -30.29 36.46 8.66
C GLY A 235 -28.76 36.58 8.72
N SER A 236 -28.25 37.54 9.48
CA SER A 236 -26.80 37.72 9.70
C SER A 236 -26.17 36.48 10.34
N LEU A 237 -26.75 36.01 11.45
CA LEU A 237 -26.28 34.81 12.16
C LEU A 237 -26.29 33.59 11.25
N ARG A 238 -27.30 33.43 10.40
CA ARG A 238 -27.36 32.32 9.45
C ARG A 238 -26.20 32.35 8.45
N VAL A 239 -25.86 33.54 7.92
CA VAL A 239 -24.71 33.69 7.00
C VAL A 239 -23.40 33.35 7.72
N GLU A 240 -23.24 33.78 8.97
CA GLU A 240 -22.07 33.43 9.80
C GLU A 240 -21.99 31.92 10.07
N PHE A 241 -23.10 31.26 10.42
CA PHE A 241 -23.15 29.80 10.57
C PHE A 241 -22.79 29.07 9.28
N GLU A 242 -23.27 29.54 8.13
CA GLU A 242 -22.92 28.96 6.83
C GLU A 242 -21.44 29.17 6.49
N GLN A 243 -20.83 30.28 6.89
CA GLN A 243 -19.39 30.50 6.74
C GLN A 243 -18.58 29.56 7.64
N LEU A 244 -18.94 29.44 8.92
CA LEU A 244 -18.28 28.53 9.87
C LEU A 244 -18.42 27.08 9.42
N ALA A 245 -19.56 26.68 8.85
CA ALA A 245 -19.76 25.35 8.30
C ALA A 245 -18.82 25.07 7.11
N ARG A 246 -18.58 26.08 6.25
CA ARG A 246 -17.61 25.96 5.15
C ARG A 246 -16.18 25.83 5.68
N GLU A 247 -15.80 26.64 6.66
CA GLU A 247 -14.47 26.57 7.29
C GLU A 247 -14.25 25.26 8.04
N LEU A 248 -15.30 24.72 8.69
CA LEU A 248 -15.25 23.40 9.30
C LEU A 248 -15.08 22.30 8.25
N GLY A 249 -15.76 22.41 7.11
CA GLY A 249 -15.59 21.48 5.99
C GLY A 249 -14.16 21.47 5.45
N THR A 250 -13.58 22.63 5.17
CA THR A 250 -12.20 22.72 4.65
C THR A 250 -11.16 22.22 5.66
N THR A 251 -11.34 22.50 6.94
CA THR A 251 -10.45 21.98 7.99
C THR A 251 -10.58 20.46 8.18
N GLN A 252 -11.78 19.90 8.02
CA GLN A 252 -11.99 18.45 8.01
C GLN A 252 -11.30 17.78 6.81
N GLU A 253 -11.39 18.38 5.61
CA GLU A 253 -10.68 17.91 4.42
C GLU A 253 -9.15 17.94 4.62
N GLN A 254 -8.61 19.06 5.12
CA GLN A 254 -7.19 19.17 5.44
C GLN A 254 -6.73 18.12 6.46
N ARG A 255 -7.55 17.87 7.50
CA ARG A 255 -7.25 16.84 8.49
C ARG A 255 -7.25 15.44 7.86
N ALA A 256 -8.19 15.14 6.98
CA ALA A 256 -8.23 13.86 6.26
C ALA A 256 -6.99 13.69 5.37
N GLN A 257 -6.53 14.76 4.72
CA GLN A 257 -5.35 14.75 3.88
C GLN A 257 -4.06 14.53 4.69
N LEU A 258 -3.88 15.27 5.78
CA LEU A 258 -2.76 15.05 6.71
C LEU A 258 -2.77 13.66 7.34
N GLN A 259 -3.96 13.10 7.58
CA GLN A 259 -4.09 11.74 8.08
C GLN A 259 -3.64 10.70 7.04
N ALA A 260 -3.99 10.89 5.76
CA ALA A 260 -3.52 10.03 4.68
C ALA A 260 -1.99 10.14 4.50
N GLU A 261 -1.42 11.34 4.58
CA GLU A 261 0.04 11.55 4.54
C GLU A 261 0.75 10.87 5.72
N ARG A 262 0.22 11.03 6.94
CA ARG A 262 0.73 10.33 8.13
C ARG A 262 0.73 8.82 7.93
N ASP A 263 -0.35 8.27 7.40
CA ASP A 263 -0.48 6.83 7.20
C ASP A 263 0.48 6.34 6.10
N SER A 264 0.70 7.13 5.03
CA SER A 264 1.73 6.85 4.01
C SER A 264 3.14 6.85 4.61
N LEU A 265 3.48 7.87 5.38
CA LEU A 265 4.79 7.97 6.04
C LEU A 265 5.00 6.84 7.06
N ALA A 266 3.95 6.39 7.75
CA ALA A 266 4.03 5.25 8.65
C ALA A 266 4.35 3.94 7.90
N HIS A 267 3.78 3.74 6.71
CA HIS A 267 4.09 2.60 5.85
C HIS A 267 5.54 2.68 5.33
N GLU A 268 5.97 3.84 4.84
CA GLU A 268 7.36 4.04 4.38
C GLU A 268 8.37 3.81 5.50
N LEU A 269 8.08 4.29 6.71
CA LEU A 269 8.93 4.08 7.87
C LEU A 269 9.02 2.60 8.25
N SER A 270 7.89 1.88 8.23
CA SER A 270 7.87 0.42 8.46
C SER A 270 8.72 -0.33 7.43
N ALA A 271 8.56 0.00 6.15
CA ALA A 271 9.34 -0.61 5.07
C ALA A 271 10.84 -0.32 5.22
N SER A 272 11.21 0.91 5.60
CA SER A 272 12.61 1.28 5.87
C SER A 272 13.19 0.52 7.07
N TYR A 273 12.42 0.32 8.14
CA TYR A 273 12.84 -0.50 9.27
C TYR A 273 13.06 -1.96 8.86
N GLU A 274 12.15 -2.54 8.09
CA GLU A 274 12.31 -3.90 7.56
C GLU A 274 13.57 -4.03 6.72
N GLN A 275 13.81 -3.08 5.79
CA GLN A 275 15.03 -3.06 4.98
C GLN A 275 16.29 -2.96 5.85
N ARG A 276 16.28 -2.10 6.87
CA ARG A 276 17.41 -1.98 7.81
C ARG A 276 17.66 -3.30 8.56
N THR A 277 16.61 -4.00 8.99
CA THR A 277 16.78 -5.30 9.66
C THR A 277 17.32 -6.37 8.72
N ALA A 278 16.94 -6.36 7.44
CA ALA A 278 17.49 -7.26 6.43
C ALA A 278 18.99 -7.00 6.21
N LEU A 279 19.37 -5.73 6.00
CA LEU A 279 20.78 -5.34 5.86
C LEU A 279 21.60 -5.66 7.11
N GLN A 280 21.01 -5.56 8.30
CA GLN A 280 21.68 -5.94 9.54
C GLN A 280 21.97 -7.44 9.58
N ARG A 281 21.01 -8.29 9.17
CA ARG A 281 21.22 -9.74 9.06
C ARG A 281 22.30 -10.08 8.03
N GLU A 282 22.31 -9.41 6.89
CA GLU A 282 23.35 -9.61 5.87
C GLU A 282 24.74 -9.22 6.39
N ARG A 283 24.85 -8.07 7.07
CA ARG A 283 26.10 -7.64 7.72
C ARG A 283 26.59 -8.67 8.73
N ASP A 284 25.70 -9.18 9.59
CA ASP A 284 26.07 -10.13 10.64
C ASP A 284 26.48 -11.49 10.02
N ALA A 285 25.82 -11.93 8.94
CA ALA A 285 26.23 -13.11 8.18
C ALA A 285 27.60 -12.94 7.50
N LEU A 286 27.87 -11.76 6.93
CA LEU A 286 29.18 -11.45 6.34
C LEU A 286 30.29 -11.38 7.40
N ALA A 287 29.99 -10.85 8.59
CA ALA A 287 30.93 -10.82 9.71
C ALA A 287 31.31 -12.25 10.15
N GLU A 288 30.33 -13.17 10.21
CA GLU A 288 30.59 -14.57 10.51
C GLU A 288 31.43 -15.25 9.41
N GLN A 289 31.15 -14.97 8.14
CA GLN A 289 31.95 -15.48 7.02
C GLN A 289 33.41 -15.00 7.08
N LEU A 290 33.63 -13.70 7.35
CA LEU A 290 34.97 -13.14 7.52
C LEU A 290 35.71 -13.76 8.70
N TRP A 291 35.00 -13.99 9.81
CA TRP A 291 35.57 -14.63 10.98
C TRP A 291 36.02 -16.07 10.66
N ARG A 292 35.15 -16.88 10.01
CA ARG A 292 35.49 -18.24 9.58
C ARG A 292 36.66 -18.27 8.59
N ALA A 293 36.69 -17.36 7.62
CA ALA A 293 37.80 -17.24 6.67
C ALA A 293 39.11 -16.85 7.38
N GLY A 294 39.03 -15.97 8.38
CA GLY A 294 40.15 -15.62 9.25
C GLY A 294 40.69 -16.84 10.03
N GLU A 295 39.79 -17.66 10.57
CA GLU A 295 40.14 -18.90 11.26
C GLU A 295 40.79 -19.92 10.33
N GLN A 296 40.23 -20.15 9.14
CA GLN A 296 40.83 -21.01 8.12
C GLN A 296 42.23 -20.53 7.71
N ARG A 297 42.40 -19.21 7.54
CA ARG A 297 43.72 -18.63 7.24
C ARG A 297 44.72 -18.86 8.38
N ALA A 298 44.27 -18.75 9.63
CA ALA A 298 45.10 -19.02 10.80
C ALA A 298 45.51 -20.51 10.88
N GLN A 299 44.63 -21.43 10.48
CA GLN A 299 44.93 -22.87 10.43
C GLN A 299 46.00 -23.22 9.39
N VAL A 300 46.03 -22.54 8.23
CA VAL A 300 47.02 -22.81 7.15
C VAL A 300 48.35 -22.09 7.39
N ALA A 301 48.38 -21.03 8.20
CA ALA A 301 49.61 -20.28 8.53
C ALA A 301 50.79 -21.16 9.01
N PRO A 302 50.63 -22.10 9.97
CA PRO A 302 51.74 -22.95 10.42
C PRO A 302 52.25 -23.89 9.32
N GLU A 303 51.38 -24.38 8.43
CA GLU A 303 51.79 -25.23 7.31
C GLU A 303 52.67 -24.46 6.32
N ARG A 304 52.29 -23.21 6.01
CA ARG A 304 53.10 -22.30 5.20
C ARG A 304 54.47 -22.06 5.84
N ASP A 305 54.50 -21.72 7.13
CA ASP A 305 55.75 -21.42 7.84
C ASP A 305 56.67 -22.66 7.93
N ALA A 306 56.09 -23.85 8.05
CA ALA A 306 56.83 -25.11 7.97
C ALA A 306 57.41 -25.37 6.56
N LEU A 307 56.65 -25.10 5.51
CA LEU A 307 57.13 -25.19 4.13
C LEU A 307 58.26 -24.19 3.85
N ASP A 308 58.13 -22.94 4.31
CA ASP A 308 59.19 -21.93 4.20
C ASP A 308 60.48 -22.39 4.90
N SER A 309 60.36 -23.00 6.08
CA SER A 309 61.50 -23.54 6.82
C SER A 309 62.19 -24.70 6.07
N ARG A 310 61.40 -25.58 5.44
CA ARG A 310 61.91 -26.67 4.60
C ARG A 310 62.58 -26.14 3.33
N LEU A 311 62.00 -25.14 2.69
CA LEU A 311 62.57 -24.50 1.51
C LEU A 311 63.95 -23.91 1.82
N ARG A 312 64.07 -23.13 2.91
CA ARG A 312 65.36 -22.57 3.35
C ARG A 312 66.40 -23.65 3.62
N THR A 313 65.99 -24.78 4.20
CA THR A 313 66.90 -25.91 4.45
C THR A 313 67.37 -26.53 3.14
N ALA A 314 66.46 -26.76 2.19
CA ALA A 314 66.79 -27.30 0.87
C ALA A 314 67.70 -26.34 0.09
N GLU A 315 67.43 -25.04 0.12
CA GLU A 315 68.30 -24.02 -0.49
C GLU A 315 69.72 -24.06 0.08
N GLN A 316 69.86 -24.25 1.40
CA GLN A 316 71.17 -24.39 2.03
C GLN A 316 71.88 -25.69 1.61
N GLN A 317 71.14 -26.80 1.47
CA GLN A 317 71.70 -28.06 0.98
C GLN A 317 72.21 -27.93 -0.46
N VAL A 318 71.45 -27.26 -1.34
CA VAL A 318 71.88 -26.99 -2.72
C VAL A 318 73.17 -26.18 -2.74
N LYS A 319 73.28 -25.12 -1.93
CA LYS A 319 74.52 -24.34 -1.81
C LYS A 319 75.70 -25.18 -1.35
N ASN A 320 75.49 -26.07 -0.38
CA ASN A 320 76.55 -26.96 0.12
C ASN A 320 77.00 -27.96 -0.96
N LEU A 321 76.05 -28.59 -1.65
CA LEU A 321 76.34 -29.53 -2.75
C LEU A 321 77.04 -28.83 -3.91
N GLN A 322 76.67 -27.58 -4.21
CA GLN A 322 77.35 -26.80 -5.24
C GLN A 322 78.82 -26.54 -4.86
N ALA A 323 79.09 -26.18 -3.60
CA ALA A 323 80.46 -26.01 -3.12
C ALA A 323 81.26 -27.33 -3.14
N GLU A 324 80.61 -28.47 -2.87
CA GLU A 324 81.23 -29.79 -2.97
C GLU A 324 81.56 -30.16 -4.43
N CYS A 325 80.63 -29.93 -5.36
CA CYS A 325 80.87 -30.11 -6.79
C CYS A 325 82.05 -29.25 -7.29
N ASP A 326 82.12 -27.97 -6.88
CA ASP A 326 83.23 -27.09 -7.23
C ASP A 326 84.56 -27.60 -6.67
N ARG A 327 84.56 -28.13 -5.44
CA ARG A 327 85.73 -28.74 -4.81
C ARG A 327 86.17 -29.99 -5.57
N LEU A 328 85.26 -30.92 -5.83
CA LEU A 328 85.54 -32.15 -6.56
C LEU A 328 86.02 -31.86 -7.99
N GLY A 329 85.46 -30.83 -8.63
CA GLY A 329 85.92 -30.34 -9.94
C GLY A 329 87.38 -29.92 -9.91
N LYS A 330 87.81 -29.18 -8.88
CA LYS A 330 89.23 -28.80 -8.69
C LYS A 330 90.11 -30.01 -8.42
N GLU A 331 89.70 -30.93 -7.56
CA GLU A 331 90.44 -32.15 -7.24
C GLU A 331 90.64 -33.02 -8.50
N LEU A 332 89.60 -33.20 -9.31
CA LEU A 332 89.66 -33.94 -10.57
C LEU A 332 90.58 -33.26 -11.59
N TRP A 333 90.56 -31.93 -11.65
CA TRP A 333 91.47 -31.16 -12.51
C TRP A 333 92.93 -31.40 -12.11
N HIS A 334 93.29 -31.23 -10.83
CA HIS A 334 94.65 -31.49 -10.35
C HIS A 334 95.08 -32.95 -10.56
N ALA A 335 94.19 -33.91 -10.33
CA ALA A 335 94.48 -35.33 -10.59
C ALA A 335 94.73 -35.60 -12.09
N SER A 336 94.01 -34.91 -12.98
CA SER A 336 94.23 -35.01 -14.43
C SER A 336 95.59 -34.45 -14.84
N GLU A 337 96.01 -33.33 -14.24
CA GLU A 337 97.32 -32.72 -14.46
C GLU A 337 98.45 -33.61 -13.95
N ALA A 338 98.31 -34.16 -12.73
CA ALA A 338 99.24 -35.13 -12.18
C ALA A 338 99.35 -36.38 -13.04
N LYS A 339 98.22 -36.90 -13.55
CA LYS A 339 98.22 -38.03 -14.49
C LYS A 339 98.97 -37.69 -15.78
N ALA A 340 98.76 -36.51 -16.34
CA ALA A 340 99.48 -36.07 -17.55
C ALA A 340 100.99 -35.97 -17.30
N ALA A 341 101.42 -35.45 -16.15
CA ALA A 341 102.82 -35.42 -15.75
C ALA A 341 103.43 -36.81 -15.58
N LEU A 342 102.70 -37.75 -14.98
CA LEU A 342 103.16 -39.15 -14.88
C LEU A 342 103.22 -39.84 -16.26
N GLN A 343 102.33 -39.49 -17.19
CA GLN A 343 102.39 -40.00 -18.55
C GLN A 343 103.62 -39.49 -19.29
N THR A 344 103.96 -38.21 -19.17
CA THR A 344 105.18 -37.66 -19.79
C THR A 344 106.44 -38.26 -19.17
N GLU A 345 106.46 -38.48 -17.85
CA GLU A 345 107.56 -39.18 -17.18
C GLU A 345 107.70 -40.63 -17.66
N ARG A 346 106.58 -41.37 -17.72
CA ARG A 346 106.54 -42.73 -18.26
C ARG A 346 107.08 -42.79 -19.69
N ASP A 347 106.68 -41.86 -20.55
CA ASP A 347 107.13 -41.82 -21.94
C ASP A 347 108.64 -41.50 -22.04
N SER A 348 109.14 -40.59 -21.19
CA SER A 348 110.58 -40.33 -21.06
C SER A 348 111.36 -41.55 -20.58
N LEU A 349 110.85 -42.29 -19.60
CA LEU A 349 111.46 -43.54 -19.13
C LEU A 349 111.44 -44.63 -20.20
N HIS A 350 110.34 -44.77 -20.95
CA HIS A 350 110.27 -45.67 -22.10
C HIS A 350 111.31 -45.30 -23.16
N GLN A 351 111.49 -44.02 -23.46
CA GLN A 351 112.51 -43.55 -24.40
C GLN A 351 113.93 -43.90 -23.91
N LYS A 352 114.24 -43.67 -22.62
CA LYS A 352 115.53 -44.03 -22.01
C LYS A 352 115.79 -45.54 -22.01
N MET A 353 114.76 -46.34 -21.73
CA MET A 353 114.86 -47.80 -21.77
C MET A 353 115.12 -48.28 -23.21
N TYR A 354 114.41 -47.72 -24.19
CA TYR A 354 114.61 -48.07 -25.60
C TYR A 354 116.04 -47.73 -26.05
N SER A 355 116.53 -46.53 -25.75
CA SER A 355 117.89 -46.12 -26.10
C SER A 355 119.00 -46.86 -25.34
N SER A 356 118.72 -47.47 -24.18
CA SER A 356 119.67 -48.34 -23.46
C SER A 356 119.64 -49.81 -23.94
N THR A 357 118.48 -50.27 -24.44
CA THR A 357 118.32 -51.63 -24.97
C THR A 357 119.11 -51.81 -26.27
N GLU A 358 119.18 -50.78 -27.11
CA GLU A 358 119.89 -50.81 -28.39
C GLU A 358 121.42 -51.06 -28.22
N PRO A 359 122.17 -50.31 -27.39
CA PRO A 359 123.56 -50.64 -27.06
C PRO A 359 123.73 -52.03 -26.45
N THR A 360 122.78 -52.46 -25.59
CA THR A 360 122.84 -53.80 -24.99
C THR A 360 122.68 -54.90 -26.06
N GLY A 361 121.83 -54.67 -27.06
CA GLY A 361 121.69 -55.54 -28.22
C GLY A 361 122.97 -55.60 -29.06
N GLN A 362 123.59 -54.45 -29.32
CA GLN A 362 124.89 -54.36 -30.01
C GLN A 362 125.97 -55.12 -29.25
N LEU A 363 126.12 -54.89 -27.93
CA LEU A 363 127.08 -55.60 -27.08
C LEU A 363 126.84 -57.12 -27.06
N ARG A 364 125.57 -57.56 -27.09
CA ARG A 364 125.25 -59.00 -27.20
C ARG A 364 125.69 -59.57 -28.55
N GLN A 365 125.45 -58.87 -29.65
CA GLN A 365 125.92 -59.28 -30.98
C GLN A 365 127.45 -59.37 -31.04
N GLU A 366 128.14 -58.37 -30.49
CA GLU A 366 129.61 -58.37 -30.38
C GLU A 366 130.11 -59.57 -29.56
N ARG A 367 129.49 -59.83 -28.40
CA ARG A 367 129.81 -61.01 -27.57
C ARG A 367 129.64 -62.30 -28.35
N ASP A 368 128.53 -62.47 -29.06
CA ASP A 368 128.25 -63.70 -29.81
C ASP A 368 129.21 -63.89 -30.99
N ALA A 369 129.60 -62.79 -31.65
CA ALA A 369 130.64 -62.78 -32.68
C ALA A 369 132.01 -63.19 -32.10
N LEU A 370 132.41 -62.61 -30.96
CA LEU A 370 133.64 -62.98 -30.25
C LEU A 370 133.62 -64.45 -29.80
N ALA A 371 132.48 -64.95 -29.31
CA ALA A 371 132.33 -66.35 -28.93
C ALA A 371 132.43 -67.29 -30.15
N SER A 372 131.97 -66.86 -31.33
CA SER A 372 132.18 -67.59 -32.58
C SER A 372 133.65 -67.62 -32.97
N GLN A 373 134.33 -66.47 -32.93
CA GLN A 373 135.77 -66.36 -33.22
C GLN A 373 136.60 -67.23 -32.28
N LEU A 374 136.29 -67.25 -30.98
CA LEU A 374 136.94 -68.11 -30.00
C LEU A 374 136.73 -69.60 -30.28
N ARG A 375 135.54 -70.01 -30.74
CA ARG A 375 135.28 -71.39 -31.17
C ARG A 375 136.14 -71.77 -32.38
N THR A 376 136.17 -70.92 -33.41
CA THR A 376 137.05 -71.14 -34.57
C THR A 376 138.52 -71.22 -34.16
N ALA A 377 138.99 -70.31 -33.29
CA ALA A 377 140.36 -70.34 -32.80
C ALA A 377 140.65 -71.61 -31.98
N ARG A 378 139.68 -72.11 -31.22
CA ARG A 378 139.81 -73.36 -30.47
C ARG A 378 139.85 -74.58 -31.39
N GLU A 379 139.01 -74.63 -32.42
CA GLU A 379 139.06 -75.68 -33.45
C GLU A 379 140.39 -75.66 -34.20
N GLN A 380 140.92 -74.48 -34.52
CA GLN A 380 142.26 -74.32 -35.09
C GLN A 380 143.35 -74.81 -34.11
N LEU A 381 143.23 -74.51 -32.81
CA LEU A 381 144.15 -75.00 -31.79
C LEU A 381 144.07 -76.53 -31.67
N GLU A 382 142.89 -77.12 -31.64
CA GLU A 382 142.71 -78.57 -31.60
C GLU A 382 143.22 -79.24 -32.87
N GLY A 383 143.02 -78.62 -34.03
CA GLY A 383 143.60 -79.03 -35.31
C GLY A 383 145.13 -79.04 -35.28
N THR A 384 145.76 -77.93 -34.87
CA THR A 384 147.22 -77.85 -34.72
C THR A 384 147.75 -78.80 -33.65
N GLN A 385 147.02 -79.03 -32.55
CA GLN A 385 147.38 -80.05 -31.56
C GLN A 385 147.28 -81.47 -32.13
N ALA A 386 146.29 -81.76 -32.97
CA ALA A 386 146.16 -83.04 -33.66
C ALA A 386 147.30 -83.24 -34.67
N GLU A 387 147.68 -82.20 -35.40
CA GLU A 387 148.87 -82.20 -36.27
C GLU A 387 150.15 -82.44 -35.46
N LEU A 388 150.30 -81.78 -34.32
CA LEU A 388 151.46 -81.98 -33.43
C LEU A 388 151.52 -83.41 -32.90
N ARG A 389 150.37 -84.01 -32.53
CA ARG A 389 150.28 -85.43 -32.15
C ARG A 389 150.65 -86.36 -33.30
N ARG A 390 150.19 -86.06 -34.52
CA ARG A 390 150.56 -86.81 -35.72
C ARG A 390 152.07 -86.72 -35.99
N MET A 391 152.66 -85.53 -35.88
CA MET A 391 154.11 -85.35 -35.99
C MET A 391 154.87 -86.08 -34.88
N GLN A 392 154.35 -86.11 -33.64
CA GLN A 392 154.93 -86.92 -32.56
C GLN A 392 154.86 -88.42 -32.86
N GLN A 393 153.73 -88.92 -33.38
CA GLN A 393 153.63 -90.32 -33.82
C GLN A 393 154.57 -90.65 -34.98
N GLU A 394 154.75 -89.73 -35.93
CA GLU A 394 155.72 -89.88 -37.02
C GLU A 394 157.16 -89.88 -36.50
N LEU A 395 157.48 -89.05 -35.50
CA LEU A 395 158.77 -89.03 -34.82
C LEU A 395 159.01 -90.32 -34.04
N ASP A 396 158.03 -90.82 -33.28
CA ASP A 396 158.11 -92.09 -32.56
C ASP A 396 158.24 -93.27 -33.52
N GLY A 397 157.50 -93.24 -34.64
CA GLY A 397 157.63 -94.20 -35.72
C GLY A 397 159.02 -94.15 -36.38
N ALA A 398 159.57 -92.95 -36.59
CA ALA A 398 160.95 -92.77 -37.06
C ALA A 398 161.98 -93.26 -36.04
N MET A 399 161.76 -93.00 -34.74
CA MET A 399 162.61 -93.52 -33.66
C MET A 399 162.60 -95.05 -33.62
N GLU A 400 161.43 -95.70 -33.73
CA GLU A 400 161.36 -97.16 -33.82
C GLU A 400 162.00 -97.70 -35.11
N LYS A 401 161.85 -96.99 -36.24
CA LYS A 401 162.61 -97.31 -37.47
C LYS A 401 164.13 -97.21 -37.25
N THR A 402 164.61 -96.21 -36.51
CA THR A 402 166.04 -96.09 -36.18
C THR A 402 166.51 -97.11 -35.14
N LYS A 403 165.64 -97.61 -34.24
CA LYS A 403 165.93 -98.77 -33.39
C LYS A 403 166.02 -100.06 -34.21
N LEU A 404 165.10 -100.29 -35.13
CA LEU A 404 165.10 -101.43 -36.04
C LEU A 404 166.34 -101.44 -36.96
N LEU A 405 166.75 -100.28 -37.46
CA LEU A 405 168.00 -100.13 -38.23
C LEU A 405 169.24 -100.38 -37.34
N ARG A 406 169.21 -100.00 -36.06
CA ARG A 406 170.28 -100.34 -35.09
C ARG A 406 170.32 -101.83 -34.72
N SER A 407 169.18 -102.50 -34.62
CA SER A 407 169.13 -103.95 -34.40
C SER A 407 169.52 -104.78 -35.63
N MET A 408 169.23 -104.29 -36.84
CA MET A 408 169.73 -104.90 -38.09
C MET A 408 171.25 -104.72 -38.24
N GLY A 409 171.81 -103.59 -37.79
CA GLY A 409 173.26 -103.37 -37.76
C GLY A 409 174.04 -104.33 -36.84
N LEU A 410 173.39 -104.97 -35.87
CA LEU A 410 174.02 -105.90 -34.92
C LEU A 410 173.97 -107.38 -35.36
N LEU A 411 173.22 -107.73 -36.42
CA LEU A 411 173.08 -109.10 -36.90
C LEU A 411 173.96 -109.47 -38.10
N LEU A 412 174.71 -108.52 -38.67
CA LEU A 412 175.66 -108.77 -39.76
C LEU A 412 177.13 -108.90 -39.31
N CYS A 413 177.43 -108.77 -38.01
CA CYS A 413 178.78 -108.95 -37.46
C CYS A 413 179.04 -110.36 -36.90
N SER A 414 178.37 -111.40 -37.41
CA SER A 414 178.57 -112.78 -36.92
C SER A 414 178.77 -113.88 -37.98
N MET A 415 179.02 -113.54 -39.26
CA MET A 415 179.58 -114.46 -40.26
C MET A 415 180.37 -113.67 -41.30
N ASP A 416 181.69 -113.92 -41.34
CA ASP A 416 182.72 -113.60 -42.36
C ASP A 416 182.83 -112.18 -42.96
#